data_AF-A0A0Q6FH32-F1
#
_entry.id   AF-A0A0Q6FH32-F1
#
_cell.length_a   1.000
_cell.length_b   1.000
_cell.length_c   1.000
_cell.angle_alpha   90.00
_cell.angle_beta   90.00
_cell.angle_gamma   90.00
#
_symmetry.space_group_name_H-M   'P 1'
#
loop_
_entity.id
_entity.type
_entity.pdbx_description
1 polymer ?
#
loop_
_entity_poly.entity_id
_entity_poly.type
_entity_poly.pdbx_seq_one_letter_code
_entity_poly.pdbx_strand_id
1 'polypeptide(L)'
;MRPPSAPDRTRRRALLLERDGATCVWCGRPFGSLVQPTTEHVVPRVKGGPSWLENELLACRRCNGQRGHQAPVAWWEECTRRGWEPDRDRLLRSLVALQEAIGRRGGQRRARPYLDRELRRLRRHQT
;
A
#
# COMPACT_ATOMS: atom_id res chain seq x y z
N MET A 1 31.90 -1.15 1.96
CA MET A 1 30.83 -1.64 2.85
C MET A 1 29.63 -2.00 1.98
N ARG A 2 29.20 -3.26 1.95
CA ARG A 2 28.05 -3.69 1.16
C ARG A 2 26.79 -3.18 1.88
N PRO A 3 25.86 -2.47 1.23
CA PRO A 3 24.64 -2.03 1.91
C PRO A 3 23.92 -3.27 2.48
N PRO A 4 23.28 -3.15 3.67
CA PRO A 4 22.55 -4.26 4.24
C PRO A 4 21.58 -4.82 3.20
N SER A 5 21.52 -6.16 3.09
CA SER A 5 20.56 -6.83 2.22
C SER A 5 19.14 -6.38 2.59
N ALA A 6 18.25 -6.33 1.59
CA ALA A 6 16.86 -5.99 1.82
C ALA A 6 16.29 -6.84 2.98
N PRO A 7 15.50 -6.26 3.91
CA PRO A 7 15.01 -6.99 5.06
C PRO A 7 14.19 -8.19 4.63
N ASP A 8 14.35 -9.32 5.33
CA ASP A 8 13.53 -10.52 5.11
C ASP A 8 12.04 -10.22 5.36
N ARG A 9 11.17 -11.16 4.97
CA ARG A 9 9.72 -10.97 5.04
C ARG A 9 9.21 -10.67 6.46
N THR A 10 9.84 -11.26 7.47
CA THR A 10 9.44 -11.10 8.88
C THR A 10 9.84 -9.72 9.37
N ARG A 11 11.10 -9.32 9.19
CA ARG A 11 11.59 -8.00 9.55
C ARG A 11 10.83 -6.89 8.83
N ARG A 12 10.52 -7.11 7.55
CA ARG A 12 9.78 -6.15 6.73
C ARG A 12 8.34 -5.95 7.22
N ARG A 13 7.67 -7.01 7.67
CA ARG A 13 6.34 -6.90 8.30
C ARG A 13 6.39 -6.20 9.65
N ALA A 14 7.42 -6.45 10.45
CA ALA A 14 7.63 -5.75 11.72
C ALA A 14 7.76 -4.23 11.50
N LEU A 15 8.55 -3.81 10.50
CA LEU A 15 8.67 -2.39 10.13
C LEU A 15 7.33 -1.77 9.70
N LEU A 16 6.51 -2.51 8.95
CA LEU A 16 5.18 -2.03 8.55
C LEU A 16 4.22 -1.95 9.74
N LEU A 17 4.29 -2.90 10.69
CA LEU A 17 3.48 -2.86 11.92
C LEU A 17 3.84 -1.66 12.78
N GLU A 18 5.13 -1.37 12.93
CA GLU A 18 5.61 -0.20 13.66
C GLU A 18 5.22 1.12 12.98
N ARG A 19 5.38 1.20 11.64
CA ARG A 19 5.07 2.42 10.88
C ARG A 19 3.58 2.71 10.78
N ASP A 20 2.76 1.68 10.55
CA ASP A 20 1.37 1.85 10.14
C ASP A 20 0.36 1.38 11.19
N GLY A 21 0.80 0.66 12.23
CA GLY A 21 -0.09 0.06 13.22
C GLY A 21 -0.70 -1.28 12.78
N ALA A 22 -1.37 -1.93 13.73
CA ALA A 22 -1.84 -3.31 13.61
C ALA A 22 -3.26 -3.46 13.03
N THR A 23 -3.61 -2.67 12.00
CA THR A 23 -4.92 -2.73 11.33
C THR A 23 -4.80 -2.91 9.82
N CYS A 24 -5.81 -3.56 9.22
CA CYS A 24 -5.92 -3.71 7.77
C CYS A 24 -6.22 -2.37 7.10
N VAL A 25 -5.37 -1.93 6.17
CA VAL A 25 -5.58 -0.68 5.41
C VAL A 25 -6.93 -0.63 4.68
N TRP A 26 -7.47 -1.78 4.25
CA TRP A 26 -8.68 -1.82 3.41
C TRP A 26 -9.99 -1.96 4.19
N CYS A 27 -9.98 -2.58 5.37
CA CYS A 27 -11.22 -2.82 6.11
C CYS A 27 -11.21 -2.31 7.55
N GLY A 28 -10.13 -1.67 8.00
CA GLY A 28 -9.99 -1.12 9.34
C GLY A 28 -9.80 -2.16 10.46
N ARG A 29 -10.13 -3.44 10.21
CA ARG A 29 -10.09 -4.47 11.26
C ARG A 29 -8.68 -4.66 11.84
N PRO A 30 -8.56 -4.80 13.18
CA PRO A 30 -7.28 -5.11 13.82
C PRO A 30 -6.82 -6.51 13.44
N PHE A 31 -5.50 -6.69 13.37
CA PHE A 31 -4.89 -7.99 13.12
C PHE A 31 -4.96 -8.88 14.36
N GLY A 32 -5.08 -10.18 14.12
CA GLY A 32 -5.17 -11.20 15.16
C GLY A 32 -5.29 -12.60 14.56
N SER A 33 -5.68 -13.59 15.36
CA SER A 33 -5.81 -14.99 14.93
C SER A 33 -6.72 -15.15 13.69
N LEU A 34 -7.84 -14.44 13.66
CA LEU A 34 -8.82 -14.49 12.57
C LEU A 34 -8.50 -13.51 11.42
N VAL A 35 -7.81 -12.41 11.70
CA VAL A 35 -7.47 -11.36 10.73
C VAL A 35 -5.96 -11.33 10.54
N GLN A 36 -5.46 -12.26 9.73
CA GLN A 36 -4.04 -12.46 9.54
C GLN A 36 -3.43 -11.39 8.62
N PRO A 37 -2.34 -10.70 9.04
CA PRO A 37 -1.70 -9.66 8.25
C PRO A 37 -0.92 -10.23 7.06
N THR A 38 -0.99 -9.52 5.95
CA THR A 38 -0.20 -9.74 4.74
C THR A 38 0.40 -8.43 4.28
N THR A 39 1.43 -8.52 3.43
CA THR A 39 2.06 -7.35 2.81
C THR A 39 1.35 -7.07 1.50
N GLU A 40 0.93 -5.81 1.30
CA GLU A 40 0.17 -5.33 0.17
C GLU A 40 1.00 -4.36 -0.67
N HIS A 41 1.08 -4.55 -1.99
CA HIS A 41 1.73 -3.60 -2.89
C HIS A 41 0.72 -2.58 -3.41
N VAL A 42 0.78 -1.35 -2.91
CA VAL A 42 -0.22 -0.31 -3.23
C VAL A 42 -0.32 -0.07 -4.74
N VAL A 43 0.82 0.16 -5.40
CA VAL A 43 0.95 0.02 -6.85
C VAL A 43 1.29 -1.44 -7.15
N PRO A 44 0.42 -2.20 -7.85
CA PRO A 44 0.67 -3.61 -8.13
C PRO A 44 1.97 -3.81 -8.93
N ARG A 45 2.71 -4.88 -8.63
CA ARG A 45 3.94 -5.24 -9.36
C ARG A 45 3.72 -5.39 -10.86
N VAL A 46 2.58 -5.95 -11.26
CA VAL A 46 2.18 -6.09 -12.68
C VAL A 46 1.97 -4.74 -13.39
N LYS A 47 1.77 -3.65 -12.63
CA LYS A 47 1.71 -2.27 -13.12
C LYS A 47 3.05 -1.53 -13.00
N GLY A 48 4.12 -2.24 -12.63
CA GLY A 48 5.47 -1.70 -12.47
C GLY A 48 5.82 -1.25 -11.06
N GLY A 49 4.95 -1.45 -10.07
CA GLY A 49 5.23 -1.05 -8.68
C GLY A 49 6.43 -1.80 -8.09
N PRO A 50 7.39 -1.10 -7.46
CA PRO A 50 8.57 -1.74 -6.89
C PRO A 50 8.27 -2.42 -5.54
N SER A 51 9.06 -3.43 -5.17
CA SER A 51 9.05 -4.02 -3.82
C SER A 51 9.84 -3.14 -2.84
N TRP A 52 9.38 -1.91 -2.67
CA TRP A 52 9.94 -0.92 -1.75
C TRP A 52 9.00 -0.72 -0.56
N LEU A 53 9.55 -0.37 0.61
CA LEU A 53 8.74 -0.21 1.82
C LEU A 53 7.69 0.89 1.65
N GLU A 54 8.00 1.92 0.85
CA GLU A 54 7.10 3.02 0.49
C GLU A 54 5.89 2.55 -0.35
N ASN A 55 6.02 1.47 -1.12
CA ASN A 55 4.94 0.88 -1.92
C ASN A 55 4.19 -0.24 -1.17
N GLU A 56 4.51 -0.47 0.11
CA GLU A 56 3.98 -1.59 0.86
C GLU A 56 3.18 -1.13 2.07
N LEU A 57 2.03 -1.76 2.29
CA LEU A 57 1.15 -1.59 3.45
C LEU A 57 0.77 -2.95 4.05
N LEU A 58 0.08 -2.92 5.18
CA LEU A 58 -0.54 -4.12 5.76
C LEU A 58 -2.01 -4.24 5.36
N ALA A 59 -2.37 -5.41 4.84
CA ALA A 59 -3.74 -5.79 4.54
C ALA A 59 -4.02 -7.18 5.09
N CYS A 60 -5.26 -7.46 5.51
CA CYS A 60 -5.64 -8.82 5.86
C CYS A 60 -5.69 -9.71 4.60
N ARG A 61 -5.48 -11.02 4.78
CA ARG A 61 -5.47 -12.00 3.67
C ARG A 61 -6.71 -11.88 2.76
N ARG A 62 -7.90 -11.68 3.35
CA ARG A 62 -9.16 -11.53 2.62
C ARG A 62 -9.15 -10.31 1.69
N CYS A 63 -8.85 -9.13 2.24
CA CYS A 63 -8.89 -7.89 1.47
C CYS A 63 -7.79 -7.86 0.40
N ASN A 64 -6.58 -8.31 0.73
CA ASN A 64 -5.47 -8.40 -0.23
C ASN A 64 -5.84 -9.32 -1.42
N GLY A 65 -6.40 -10.50 -1.13
CA GLY A 65 -6.85 -11.44 -2.15
C GLY A 65 -7.96 -10.87 -3.04
N GLN A 66 -8.96 -10.20 -2.46
CA GLN A 66 -10.07 -9.60 -3.21
C GLN A 66 -9.63 -8.41 -4.07
N ARG A 67 -8.67 -7.60 -3.61
CA ARG A 67 -8.14 -6.50 -4.40
C ARG A 67 -7.45 -6.99 -5.66
N GLY A 68 -6.60 -8.02 -5.54
CA GLY A 68 -5.82 -8.57 -6.65
C GLY A 68 -4.93 -7.50 -7.30
N HIS A 69 -5.26 -7.11 -8.53
CA HIS A 69 -4.52 -6.09 -9.29
C HIS A 69 -5.31 -4.81 -9.54
N GLN A 70 -6.44 -4.65 -8.85
CA GLN A 70 -7.27 -3.45 -8.93
C GLN A 70 -6.49 -2.21 -8.49
N ALA A 71 -6.88 -1.06 -9.06
CA ALA A 71 -6.29 0.21 -8.70
C ALA A 71 -6.54 0.54 -7.22
N PRO A 72 -5.54 1.02 -6.48
CA PRO A 72 -5.66 1.20 -5.04
C PRO A 72 -6.79 2.17 -4.67
N VAL A 73 -7.01 3.24 -5.46
CA VAL A 73 -8.08 4.21 -5.17
C VAL A 73 -9.45 3.67 -5.52
N ALA A 74 -9.59 2.94 -6.66
CA ALA A 74 -10.85 2.27 -6.99
C ALA A 74 -11.22 1.21 -5.95
N TRP A 75 -10.24 0.49 -5.42
CA TRP A 75 -10.47 -0.48 -4.36
C TRP A 75 -10.80 0.17 -3.01
N TRP A 76 -10.18 1.31 -2.68
CA TRP A 76 -10.57 2.13 -1.54
C TRP A 76 -12.04 2.56 -1.65
N GLU A 77 -12.47 3.08 -2.80
CA GLU A 77 -13.87 3.44 -3.08
C GLU A 77 -14.84 2.24 -2.92
N GLU A 78 -14.46 1.07 -3.45
CA GLU A 78 -15.22 -0.18 -3.27
C GLU A 78 -15.34 -0.55 -1.79
N CYS A 79 -14.24 -0.47 -1.03
CA CYS A 79 -14.26 -0.77 0.41
C CYS A 79 -15.21 0.17 1.15
N THR A 80 -15.15 1.48 0.85
CA THR A 80 -16.09 2.47 1.40
C THR A 80 -17.53 2.15 1.04
N ARG A 81 -17.83 1.81 -0.22
CA ARG A 81 -19.19 1.43 -0.65
C ARG A 81 -19.71 0.16 0.03
N ARG A 82 -18.81 -0.75 0.43
CA ARG A 82 -19.17 -1.94 1.24
C ARG A 82 -19.43 -1.62 2.71
N GLY A 83 -19.38 -0.35 3.12
CA GLY A 83 -19.51 0.06 4.51
C GLY A 83 -18.30 -0.30 5.36
N TRP A 84 -17.12 -0.50 4.74
CA TRP A 84 -15.88 -0.66 5.50
C TRP A 84 -15.24 0.70 5.75
N GLU A 85 -14.29 0.73 6.69
CA GLU A 85 -13.52 1.91 7.06
C GLU A 85 -12.06 1.77 6.56
N PRO A 86 -11.79 1.92 5.25
CA PRO A 86 -10.43 1.87 4.74
C PRO A 86 -9.64 3.12 5.17
N ASP A 87 -8.37 2.93 5.53
CA ASP A 87 -7.47 3.99 6.00
C ASP A 87 -6.94 4.81 4.81
N ARG A 88 -7.71 5.87 4.47
CA ARG A 88 -7.39 6.78 3.38
C ARG A 88 -6.05 7.47 3.58
N ASP A 89 -5.74 7.90 4.80
CA ASP A 89 -4.56 8.70 5.07
C ASP A 89 -3.29 7.86 4.96
N ARG A 90 -3.31 6.60 5.41
CA ARG A 90 -2.21 5.66 5.20
C ARG A 90 -2.00 5.36 3.73
N LEU A 91 -3.08 5.19 2.96
CA LEU A 91 -2.99 5.03 1.51
C LEU A 91 -2.34 6.26 0.85
N LEU A 92 -2.78 7.47 1.22
CA LEU A 92 -2.22 8.72 0.71
C LEU A 92 -0.73 8.85 1.06
N ARG A 93 -0.36 8.62 2.33
CA ARG A 93 1.03 8.66 2.80
C ARG A 93 1.93 7.71 2.01
N SER A 94 1.48 6.48 1.77
CA SER A 94 2.24 5.50 0.97
C SER A 94 2.43 5.96 -0.48
N LEU A 95 1.37 6.42 -1.15
CA LEU A 95 1.46 6.90 -2.53
C LEU A 95 2.41 8.11 -2.66
N VAL A 96 2.34 9.06 -1.71
CA VAL A 96 3.24 10.23 -1.70
C VAL A 96 4.69 9.80 -1.44
N ALA A 97 4.93 8.99 -0.41
CA ALA A 97 6.27 8.49 -0.10
C ALA A 97 6.88 7.71 -1.28
N LEU A 98 6.07 6.92 -1.99
CA LEU A 98 6.51 6.21 -3.18
C LEU A 98 6.87 7.18 -4.31
N GLN A 99 6.09 8.24 -4.52
CA GLN A 99 6.37 9.23 -5.56
C GLN A 99 7.71 9.91 -5.31
N GLU A 100 7.95 10.34 -4.07
CA GLU A 100 9.22 10.93 -3.67
C GLU A 100 10.38 9.94 -3.79
N ALA A 101 10.19 8.68 -3.38
CA ALA A 101 11.22 7.65 -3.50
C ALA A 101 11.58 7.38 -4.97
N ILE A 102 10.60 7.39 -5.88
CA ILE A 102 10.84 7.28 -7.33
C ILE A 102 11.61 8.51 -7.84
N GLY A 103 11.27 9.71 -7.35
CA GLY A 103 11.99 10.94 -7.67
C GLY A 103 13.47 10.88 -7.25
N ARG A 104 13.75 10.38 -6.05
CA ARG A 104 15.13 10.25 -5.51
C ARG A 104 15.92 9.12 -6.15
N ARG A 105 15.32 7.93 -6.33
CA ARG A 105 16.03 6.71 -6.77
C ARG A 105 16.05 6.52 -8.29
N GLY A 106 15.09 7.11 -9.01
CA GLY A 106 14.92 6.89 -10.45
C GLY A 106 14.44 5.48 -10.81
N GLY A 107 14.52 5.13 -12.10
CA GLY A 107 14.31 3.77 -12.63
C GLY A 107 12.86 3.30 -12.79
N GLN A 108 11.89 3.82 -12.03
CA GLN A 108 10.50 3.33 -12.04
C GLN A 108 9.60 3.99 -13.11
N ARG A 109 10.07 4.06 -14.37
CA ARG A 109 9.37 4.76 -15.47
C ARG A 109 7.94 4.24 -15.70
N ARG A 110 7.71 2.93 -15.54
CA ARG A 110 6.40 2.29 -15.75
C ARG A 110 5.41 2.59 -14.62
N ALA A 111 5.89 2.70 -13.38
CA ALA A 111 5.04 2.96 -12.22
C ALA A 111 4.58 4.42 -12.13
N ARG A 112 5.43 5.37 -12.58
CA ARG A 112 5.23 6.80 -12.34
C ARG A 112 3.89 7.34 -12.89
N PRO A 113 3.51 7.13 -14.17
CA PRO A 113 2.23 7.63 -14.68
C PRO A 113 1.02 7.03 -13.96
N TYR A 114 1.13 5.75 -13.58
CA TYR A 114 0.09 5.05 -12.81
C TYR A 114 -0.06 5.71 -11.43
N LEU A 115 1.05 5.86 -10.70
CA LEU A 115 1.09 6.48 -9.38
C LEU A 115 0.54 7.91 -9.39
N ASP A 116 0.96 8.73 -10.35
CA ASP A 116 0.52 10.12 -10.47
C ASP A 116 -1.00 10.20 -10.70
N ARG A 117 -1.57 9.28 -11.48
CA ARG A 117 -3.02 9.20 -11.69
C ARG A 117 -3.76 8.81 -10.40
N GLU A 118 -3.26 7.81 -9.68
CA GLU A 118 -3.87 7.40 -8.41
C GLU A 118 -3.81 8.52 -7.36
N LEU A 119 -2.67 9.22 -7.23
CA LEU A 119 -2.55 10.38 -6.35
C LEU A 119 -3.54 11.50 -6.69
N ARG A 120 -3.65 11.86 -7.98
CA ARG A 120 -4.63 12.86 -8.42
C ARG A 120 -6.05 12.41 -8.10
N ARG A 121 -6.38 11.14 -8.31
CA ARG A 121 -7.71 10.60 -8.01
C ARG A 121 -8.01 10.69 -6.52
N LEU A 122 -7.13 10.17 -5.67
CA LEU A 122 -7.34 10.16 -4.21
C LEU A 122 -7.48 11.57 -3.63
N ARG A 123 -6.69 12.52 -4.13
CA ARG A 123 -6.74 13.94 -3.71
C ARG A 123 -8.03 14.65 -4.10
N ARG A 124 -8.77 14.20 -5.11
CA ARG A 124 -10.09 14.77 -5.46
C ARG A 124 -11.18 14.35 -4.50
N HIS A 125 -11.01 13.23 -3.78
CA HIS A 125 -11.89 12.81 -2.71
C HIS A 125 -11.52 13.53 -1.40
N GLN A 126 -11.33 14.86 -1.46
CA GLN A 126 -11.28 15.69 -0.25
C GLN A 126 -12.73 15.87 0.21
N THR A 127 -12.96 15.47 1.46
CA THR A 127 -14.23 15.57 2.18
C THR A 127 -14.74 17.01 2.21
#